data_AF-A0A510J9P0-F1
#
_entry.id   AF-A0A510J9P0-F1
#
_cell.length_a   1.000
_cell.length_b   1.000
_cell.length_c   1.000
_cell.angle_alpha   90.00
_cell.angle_beta   90.00
_cell.angle_gamma   90.00
#
_symmetry.space_group_name_H-M   'P 1'
#
loop_
_entity.id
_entity.type
_entity.pdbx_description
1 polymer ?
#
loop_
_entity_poly.entity_id
_entity_poly.type
_entity_poly.pdbx_seq_one_letter_code
_entity_poly.pdbx_strand_id
1 'polypeptide(L)'
;MLVIYPAIFHKAIEGGYVVEFPDLNNGATQGETLEEAVEAAQDYIGTWLYDDFVKGNAIPKATDISEIQITDNDFIIKGESFKSLVSLDMKKYVNESKKQVVRKNVSIPSWLNEIAMNNNINFSNVLQKALKKELNL
;
A
#
# COMPACT_ATOMS: atom_id res chain seq x y z
N MET A 1 8.24 1.70 -4.23
CA MET A 1 8.97 0.49 -3.79
C MET A 1 8.06 -0.66 -4.11
N LEU A 2 8.48 -1.55 -5.00
CA LEU A 2 7.69 -2.70 -5.37
C LEU A 2 7.76 -3.74 -4.25
N VAL A 3 6.61 -4.16 -3.73
CA VAL A 3 6.46 -5.31 -2.85
C VAL A 3 5.65 -6.38 -3.57
N ILE A 4 5.95 -7.65 -3.28
CA ILE A 4 5.30 -8.80 -3.89
C ILE A 4 5.07 -9.82 -2.78
N TYR A 5 3.81 -10.24 -2.61
CA TYR A 5 3.43 -11.28 -1.64
C TYR A 5 2.64 -12.39 -2.32
N PRO A 6 2.87 -13.66 -1.95
CA PRO A 6 1.99 -14.73 -2.35
C PRO A 6 0.63 -14.58 -1.65
N ALA A 7 -0.43 -14.84 -2.40
CA ALA A 7 -1.80 -14.90 -1.91
C ALA A 7 -2.47 -16.17 -2.41
N ILE A 8 -3.42 -16.67 -1.60
CA ILE A 8 -4.29 -17.78 -1.97
C ILE A 8 -5.65 -17.19 -2.32
N PHE A 9 -6.12 -17.43 -3.54
CA PHE A 9 -7.44 -17.06 -4.01
C PHE A 9 -8.34 -18.28 -3.86
N HIS A 10 -9.27 -18.20 -2.92
CA HIS A 10 -10.27 -19.22 -2.64
C HIS A 10 -11.57 -18.89 -3.34
N LYS A 11 -12.09 -19.83 -4.13
CA LYS A 11 -13.42 -19.69 -4.72
C LYS A 11 -14.48 -19.98 -3.65
N ALA A 12 -15.25 -18.98 -3.24
CA ALA A 12 -16.25 -19.16 -2.20
C ALA A 12 -17.53 -19.81 -2.74
N ILE A 13 -18.18 -20.64 -1.92
CA ILE A 13 -19.43 -21.35 -2.30
C ILE A 13 -20.56 -20.37 -2.59
N GLU A 14 -20.58 -19.22 -1.90
CA GLU A 14 -21.57 -18.16 -2.10
C GLU A 14 -21.34 -17.32 -3.36
N GLY A 15 -20.24 -17.54 -4.08
CA GLY A 15 -19.80 -16.72 -5.20
C GLY A 15 -18.58 -15.87 -4.84
N GLY A 16 -17.97 -15.24 -5.85
CA GLY A 16 -16.78 -14.40 -5.65
C GLY A 16 -15.52 -15.17 -5.27
N TYR A 17 -14.59 -14.45 -4.64
CA TYR A 17 -13.30 -14.93 -4.17
C TYR A 17 -12.96 -14.35 -2.80
N VAL A 18 -12.39 -15.19 -1.94
CA VAL A 18 -11.68 -14.76 -0.73
C VAL A 18 -10.19 -14.84 -1.02
N VAL A 19 -9.45 -13.78 -0.72
CA VAL A 19 -8.01 -13.71 -0.94
C VAL A 19 -7.31 -13.69 0.41
N GLU A 20 -6.52 -14.71 0.70
CA GLU A 20 -5.76 -14.87 1.94
C GLU A 20 -4.27 -14.61 1.72
N PHE A 21 -3.64 -13.93 2.67
CA PHE A 21 -2.20 -13.65 2.71
C PHE A 21 -1.53 -14.36 3.89
N PRO A 22 -0.89 -15.51 3.68
CA PRO A 22 -0.26 -16.29 4.76
C PRO A 22 0.79 -15.48 5.54
N ASP A 23 1.61 -14.70 4.84
CA ASP A 23 2.68 -13.89 5.44
C ASP A 23 2.17 -12.65 6.20
N LEU A 24 0.91 -12.28 6.02
CA LEU A 24 0.28 -11.10 6.64
C LEU A 24 -0.70 -11.54 7.73
N ASN A 25 -0.26 -12.48 8.58
CA ASN A 25 -1.03 -13.10 9.66
C ASN A 25 -2.29 -13.85 9.19
N ASN A 26 -2.22 -14.53 8.04
CA ASN A 26 -3.37 -15.18 7.38
C ASN A 26 -4.56 -14.21 7.22
N GLY A 27 -4.26 -12.94 7.04
CA GLY A 27 -5.27 -11.93 6.84
C GLY A 27 -5.92 -12.08 5.46
N ALA A 28 -7.19 -11.70 5.37
CA ALA A 28 -7.97 -11.92 4.16
C ALA A 28 -8.77 -10.68 3.72
N THR A 29 -9.08 -10.67 2.43
CA THR A 29 -9.99 -9.72 1.77
C THR A 29 -10.85 -10.48 0.76
N GLN A 30 -11.74 -9.81 0.04
CA GLN A 30 -12.65 -10.47 -0.91
C GLN A 30 -13.04 -9.58 -2.09
N GLY A 31 -13.56 -10.20 -3.14
CA GLY A 31 -14.18 -9.53 -4.28
C GLY A 31 -15.17 -10.44 -5.01
N GLU A 32 -16.19 -9.85 -5.65
CA GLU A 32 -17.23 -10.62 -6.36
C GLU A 32 -16.70 -11.18 -7.69
N THR A 33 -15.72 -10.49 -8.28
CA THR A 33 -15.00 -10.90 -9.48
C THR A 33 -13.53 -11.13 -9.19
N LEU A 34 -12.80 -11.76 -10.11
CA LEU A 34 -11.36 -11.96 -9.95
C LEU A 34 -10.63 -10.61 -9.95
N GLU A 35 -11.06 -9.70 -10.81
CA GLU A 35 -10.53 -8.34 -10.93
C GLU A 35 -10.70 -7.58 -9.61
N GLU A 36 -11.92 -7.57 -9.05
CA GLU A 36 -12.19 -6.95 -7.75
C GLU A 36 -11.38 -7.60 -6.63
N ALA A 37 -11.24 -8.92 -6.64
CA ALA A 37 -10.45 -9.63 -5.64
C ALA A 37 -8.96 -9.26 -5.72
N VAL A 38 -8.42 -9.08 -6.93
CA VAL A 38 -7.03 -8.62 -7.13
C VAL A 38 -6.87 -7.17 -6.67
N GLU A 39 -7.81 -6.28 -7.00
CA GLU A 39 -7.78 -4.89 -6.54
C GLU A 39 -7.86 -4.80 -5.00
N ALA A 40 -8.77 -5.56 -4.40
CA ALA A 40 -8.92 -5.65 -2.96
C ALA A 40 -7.67 -6.25 -2.28
N ALA A 41 -7.02 -7.24 -2.92
CA ALA A 41 -5.77 -7.82 -2.45
C ALA A 41 -4.62 -6.80 -2.48
N GLN A 42 -4.54 -5.97 -3.52
CA GLN A 42 -3.56 -4.87 -3.58
C GLN A 42 -3.80 -3.83 -2.48
N ASP A 43 -5.06 -3.43 -2.27
CA ASP A 43 -5.40 -2.49 -1.20
C ASP A 43 -5.09 -3.06 0.19
N TYR A 44 -5.34 -4.36 0.39
CA TYR A 44 -5.03 -5.06 1.63
C TYR A 44 -3.52 -5.00 1.95
N ILE A 45 -2.65 -5.34 1.00
CA ILE A 45 -1.18 -5.22 1.15
C ILE A 45 -0.81 -3.78 1.51
N GLY A 46 -1.36 -2.82 0.78
CA GLY A 46 -1.05 -1.40 0.95
C GLY A 46 -1.43 -0.89 2.33
N THR A 47 -2.59 -1.27 2.82
CA THR A 47 -3.09 -0.92 4.16
C THR A 47 -2.26 -1.59 5.25
N TRP A 48 -1.98 -2.89 5.11
CA TRP A 48 -1.27 -3.66 6.13
C TRP A 48 0.16 -3.15 6.31
N LEU A 49 0.86 -2.85 5.22
CA LEU A 49 2.26 -2.39 5.22
C LEU A 49 2.42 -0.88 5.37
N TYR A 50 1.31 -0.14 5.49
CA TYR A 50 1.28 1.31 5.39
C TYR A 50 2.20 2.00 6.41
N ASP A 51 1.99 1.64 7.68
CA ASP A 51 2.64 2.28 8.81
C ASP A 51 4.14 1.99 8.83
N ASP A 52 4.52 0.74 8.56
CA ASP A 52 5.92 0.34 8.48
C ASP A 52 6.64 1.04 7.35
N PHE A 53 6.00 1.14 6.17
CA PHE A 53 6.55 1.88 5.05
C PHE A 53 6.77 3.37 5.37
N VAL A 54 5.77 4.03 5.98
CA VAL A 54 5.84 5.47 6.29
C VAL A 54 6.84 5.78 7.41
N LYS A 55 6.98 4.88 8.40
CA LYS A 55 7.91 5.03 9.53
C LYS A 55 9.34 4.56 9.17
N GLY A 56 9.52 3.93 8.02
CA GLY A 56 10.81 3.35 7.60
C GLY A 56 11.19 2.09 8.39
N ASN A 57 10.20 1.38 8.93
CA ASN A 57 10.40 0.08 9.57
C ASN A 57 10.69 -1.00 8.52
N ALA A 58 11.20 -2.14 8.98
CA ALA A 58 11.39 -3.30 8.13
C ALA A 58 10.03 -3.86 7.67
N ILE A 59 9.92 -4.12 6.36
CA ILE A 59 8.77 -4.80 5.76
C ILE A 59 9.00 -6.31 5.90
N PRO A 60 7.98 -7.10 6.29
CA PRO A 60 8.13 -8.55 6.38
C PRO A 60 8.61 -9.15 5.05
N LYS A 61 9.35 -10.25 5.14
CA LYS A 61 9.81 -10.96 3.96
C LYS A 61 8.70 -11.88 3.48
N ALA A 62 8.36 -11.83 2.20
CA ALA A 62 7.45 -12.78 1.59
C ALA A 62 8.07 -14.19 1.52
N THR A 63 7.26 -15.18 1.84
CA THR A 63 7.56 -16.60 1.65
C THR A 63 7.54 -16.94 0.16
N ASP A 64 8.30 -17.95 -0.26
CA ASP A 64 8.25 -18.41 -1.65
C ASP A 64 6.87 -19.01 -1.95
N ILE A 65 6.27 -18.65 -3.10
CA ILE A 65 4.92 -19.13 -3.47
C ILE A 65 4.84 -20.67 -3.59
N SER A 66 5.96 -21.34 -3.86
CA SER A 66 6.04 -22.80 -3.91
C SER A 66 5.89 -23.44 -2.52
N GLU A 67 6.27 -22.73 -1.46
CA GLU A 67 6.17 -23.19 -0.07
C GLU A 67 4.76 -22.99 0.51
N ILE A 68 3.97 -22.06 -0.05
CA ILE A 68 2.59 -21.82 0.38
C ILE A 68 1.71 -23.03 0.08
N GLN A 69 0.99 -23.50 1.10
CA GLN A 69 0.02 -24.58 0.98
C GLN A 69 -1.39 -24.02 0.91
N ILE A 70 -2.19 -24.53 -0.02
CA ILE A 70 -3.62 -24.21 -0.09
C ILE A 70 -4.34 -25.10 0.92
N THR A 71 -5.13 -24.48 1.80
CA THR A 71 -6.02 -25.19 2.71
C THR A 71 -7.45 -24.75 2.43
N ASP A 72 -8.25 -25.65 1.86
CA ASP A 72 -9.68 -25.40 1.66
C ASP A 72 -10.44 -25.67 2.96
N ASN A 73 -11.42 -24.81 3.28
CA ASN A 73 -12.34 -24.97 4.41
C ASN A 73 -13.77 -25.23 3.90
N ASP A 74 -14.73 -25.40 4.83
CA ASP A 74 -16.11 -25.76 4.50
C ASP A 74 -16.88 -24.68 3.72
N PHE A 75 -16.34 -23.46 3.60
CA PHE A 75 -16.94 -22.34 2.88
C PHE A 75 -16.35 -22.14 1.47
N ILE A 76 -15.40 -22.99 1.08
CA ILE A 76 -14.63 -22.89 -0.17
C ILE A 76 -14.99 -24.05 -1.10
N ILE A 77 -15.09 -23.77 -2.40
CA ILE A 77 -15.26 -24.80 -3.43
C ILE A 77 -13.93 -25.58 -3.55
N LYS A 78 -13.94 -26.81 -3.05
CA LYS A 78 -12.74 -27.66 -2.97
C LYS A 78 -12.08 -27.84 -4.33
N GLY A 79 -10.78 -27.57 -4.39
CA GLY A 79 -9.98 -27.71 -5.61
C GLY A 79 -10.10 -26.57 -6.62
N GLU A 80 -10.92 -25.54 -6.35
CA GLU A 80 -10.99 -24.33 -7.17
C GLU A 80 -10.14 -23.16 -6.63
N SER A 81 -9.46 -23.37 -5.52
CA SER A 81 -8.49 -22.42 -4.97
C SER A 81 -7.18 -22.44 -5.76
N PHE A 82 -6.52 -21.29 -5.90
CA PHE A 82 -5.22 -21.18 -6.55
C PHE A 82 -4.31 -20.15 -5.88
N LYS A 83 -3.00 -20.27 -6.11
CA LYS A 83 -1.99 -19.32 -5.60
C LYS A 83 -1.62 -18.31 -6.69
N SER A 84 -1.41 -17.06 -6.31
CA SER A 84 -0.86 -16.04 -7.21
C SER A 84 0.04 -15.07 -6.45
N LEU A 85 0.91 -14.37 -7.17
CA LEU A 85 1.69 -13.25 -6.63
C LEU A 85 0.90 -11.96 -6.81
N VAL A 86 0.73 -11.22 -5.73
CA VAL A 86 0.11 -9.90 -5.76
C VAL A 86 1.21 -8.87 -5.51
N SER A 87 1.36 -7.93 -6.46
CA SER A 87 2.37 -6.89 -6.40
C SER A 87 1.75 -5.51 -6.17
N LEU A 88 2.44 -4.66 -5.41
CA LEU A 88 2.04 -3.28 -5.15
C LEU A 88 3.25 -2.34 -5.16
N ASP A 89 3.11 -1.15 -5.74
CA ASP A 89 4.06 -0.06 -5.52
C ASP A 89 3.64 0.77 -4.30
N MET A 90 4.31 0.55 -3.17
CA MET A 90 4.03 1.25 -1.91
C MET A 90 4.19 2.77 -2.02
N LYS A 91 5.11 3.26 -2.87
CA LYS A 91 5.29 4.72 -3.03
C LYS A 91 4.06 5.32 -3.71
N LYS A 92 3.58 4.68 -4.77
CA LYS A 92 2.39 5.11 -5.50
C LYS A 92 1.15 5.02 -4.60
N TYR A 93 0.96 3.88 -3.93
CA TYR A 93 -0.16 3.65 -3.02
C TYR A 93 -0.24 4.73 -1.94
N VAL A 94 0.84 4.97 -1.20
CA VAL A 94 0.86 5.96 -0.11
C VAL A 94 0.56 7.37 -0.61
N ASN A 95 1.09 7.75 -1.78
CA ASN A 95 0.82 9.05 -2.39
C ASN A 95 -0.66 9.21 -2.79
N GLU A 96 -1.30 8.14 -3.26
CA GLU A 96 -2.70 8.14 -3.67
C GLU A 96 -3.65 8.10 -2.45
N SER A 97 -3.27 7.40 -1.37
CA SER A 97 -4.04 7.31 -0.13
C SER A 97 -3.95 8.58 0.73
N LYS A 98 -2.78 9.27 0.75
CA LYS A 98 -2.61 10.56 1.45
C LYS A 98 -2.82 11.76 0.54
N LYS A 99 -4.07 12.03 0.17
CA LYS A 99 -4.45 13.31 -0.46
C LYS A 99 -4.61 14.46 0.55
N GLN A 100 -4.49 14.19 1.85
CA GLN A 100 -4.68 15.22 2.87
C GLN A 100 -3.47 16.14 2.96
N VAL A 101 -3.70 17.44 2.75
CA VAL A 101 -2.71 18.49 3.02
C VAL A 101 -2.59 18.67 4.54
N VAL A 102 -1.39 18.44 5.08
CA VAL A 102 -1.10 18.66 6.50
C VAL A 102 -0.41 20.02 6.67
N ARG A 103 -0.95 20.87 7.54
CA ARG A 103 -0.31 22.15 7.88
C ARG A 103 0.98 21.90 8.66
N LYS A 104 2.06 22.54 8.25
CA LYS A 104 3.35 22.54 8.96
C LYS A 104 3.71 23.97 9.36
N ASN A 105 4.15 24.15 10.59
CA ASN A 105 4.76 25.39 11.06
C ASN A 105 6.27 25.27 10.86
N VAL A 106 6.87 26.26 10.21
CA VAL A 106 8.31 26.28 9.90
C VAL A 106 8.91 27.60 10.36
N SER A 107 10.20 27.57 10.69
CA SER A 107 10.98 28.75 11.06
C SER A 107 11.98 29.07 9.97
N ILE A 108 12.01 30.33 9.53
CA ILE A 108 12.95 30.87 8.55
C ILE A 108 13.46 32.24 9.01
N PRO A 109 14.65 32.69 8.57
CA PRO A 109 15.12 34.03 8.87
C PRO A 109 14.13 35.13 8.41
N SER A 110 13.95 36.20 9.21
CA SER A 110 12.98 37.28 8.91
C SER A 110 13.23 37.91 7.54
N TRP A 111 14.50 38.17 7.22
CA TRP A 111 14.89 38.76 5.93
C TRP A 111 14.44 37.88 4.75
N LEU A 112 14.46 36.55 4.90
CA LEU A 112 14.05 35.63 3.85
C LEU A 112 12.52 35.62 3.68
N ASN A 113 11.79 35.69 4.80
CA ASN A 113 10.33 35.81 4.78
C ASN A 113 9.88 37.09 4.05
N GLU A 114 10.47 38.24 4.38
CA GLU A 114 10.13 39.53 3.76
C GLU A 114 10.38 39.51 2.25
N ILE A 115 11.56 39.05 1.81
CA ILE A 115 11.88 38.93 0.38
C ILE A 115 10.91 37.97 -0.32
N ALA A 116 10.61 36.81 0.28
CA ALA A 116 9.71 35.83 -0.31
C ALA A 116 8.26 36.35 -0.42
N MET A 117 7.76 37.06 0.60
CA MET A 117 6.44 37.69 0.57
C MET A 117 6.35 38.76 -0.52
N ASN A 118 7.36 39.65 -0.63
CA ASN A 118 7.40 40.70 -1.65
C ASN A 118 7.43 40.14 -3.07
N ASN A 119 7.98 38.94 -3.25
CA ASN A 119 8.01 38.23 -4.53
C ASN A 119 6.82 37.28 -4.73
N ASN A 120 5.80 37.32 -3.86
CA ASN A 120 4.61 36.46 -3.91
C ASN A 120 4.94 34.95 -3.95
N ILE A 121 5.99 34.54 -3.25
CA ILE A 121 6.41 33.14 -3.21
C ILE A 121 5.41 32.31 -2.41
N ASN A 122 4.98 31.18 -2.97
CA ASN A 122 4.17 30.20 -2.26
C ASN A 122 5.07 29.28 -1.42
N PHE A 123 5.20 29.60 -0.13
CA PHE A 123 6.01 28.84 0.84
C PHE A 123 5.67 27.34 0.87
N SER A 124 4.38 26.99 0.81
CA SER A 124 3.96 25.58 0.82
C SER A 124 4.46 24.83 -0.42
N ASN A 125 4.36 25.44 -1.60
CA ASN A 125 4.84 24.84 -2.84
C ASN A 125 6.38 24.71 -2.85
N VAL A 126 7.10 25.74 -2.38
CA VAL A 126 8.57 25.68 -2.27
C VAL A 126 8.99 24.56 -1.33
N LEU A 127 8.36 24.46 -0.15
CA LEU A 127 8.64 23.38 0.80
C LEU A 127 8.37 22.00 0.19
N GLN A 128 7.23 21.82 -0.48
CA GLN A 128 6.89 20.56 -1.14
C GLN A 128 7.90 20.18 -2.23
N LYS A 129 8.31 21.12 -3.08
CA LYS A 129 9.34 20.90 -4.11
C LYS A 129 10.68 20.51 -3.51
N ALA A 130 11.11 21.22 -2.45
CA ALA A 130 12.36 20.93 -1.77
C ALA A 130 12.33 19.53 -1.12
N LEU A 131 11.25 19.19 -0.42
CA LEU A 131 11.08 17.87 0.20
C LEU A 131 11.07 16.73 -0.84
N LYS A 132 10.35 16.89 -1.96
CA LYS A 132 10.35 15.88 -3.03
C LYS A 132 11.76 15.66 -3.59
N LYS A 133 12.49 16.74 -3.82
CA LYS A 133 13.89 16.68 -4.27
C LYS A 133 14.77 15.93 -3.27
N GLU A 134 14.71 16.26 -1.99
CA GLU A 134 15.53 15.59 -0.95
C GLU A 134 15.17 14.11 -0.76
N LEU A 135 13.90 13.75 -0.97
CA LEU A 135 13.43 12.37 -0.85
C LEU A 135 13.56 11.55 -2.14
N ASN A 136 14.11 12.13 -3.21
CA ASN A 136 14.19 11.53 -4.54
C ASN A 136 12.82 11.04 -5.04
N LEU A 137 11.82 11.93 -4.98
CA LEU A 137 10.44 11.73 -5.43
C LEU A 137 10.07 12.63 -6.62
#